data_AF-A0A673Y948-F1
#
_entry.id   AF-A0A673Y948-F1
#
_cell.length_a   1.000
_cell.length_b   1.000
_cell.length_c   1.000
_cell.angle_alpha   90.00
_cell.angle_beta   90.00
_cell.angle_gamma   90.00
#
_symmetry.space_group_name_H-M   'P 1'
#
loop_
_entity.id
_entity.type
_entity.pdbx_description
1 polymer ?
#
loop_
_entity_poly.entity_id
_entity_poly.type
_entity_poly.pdbx_seq_one_letter_code
_entity_poly.pdbx_strand_id
1 'polypeptide(L)'
;MLYFHFRVDSYYLPHEKNTTTNFIKAWDIAEKHASIPKHGLQKVHSVSMYLYTNNKPQPPSESIYLDFNEAVRQGSYGYGTSFQYHSLHFYLTDAIKILKQSQTTCRTTYLRTNVTFDQDVVNKEMRFGYFVSSSIHKTLYDFGDTSCFEINTCFGVNLTYYSVFKVTNIQTKSAVSNLWCKVVYTLKSTGKWKKLNCKLVPKLIQKVFICIF
;
A
#
# COMPACT_ATOMS: atom_id res chain seq x y z
N MET A 1 -11.23 21.44 6.14
CA MET A 1 -10.17 20.41 6.26
C MET A 1 -9.72 20.24 7.72
N LEU A 2 -9.42 21.32 8.45
CA LEU A 2 -9.04 21.29 9.88
C LEU A 2 -10.04 20.57 10.81
N TYR A 3 -11.34 20.82 10.65
CA TYR A 3 -12.38 20.18 11.49
C TYR A 3 -12.41 18.65 11.35
N PHE A 4 -12.25 18.14 10.12
CA PHE A 4 -12.25 16.69 9.90
C PHE A 4 -10.95 16.05 10.39
N HIS A 5 -9.81 16.71 10.22
CA HIS A 5 -8.54 16.28 10.81
C HIS A 5 -8.65 16.15 12.33
N PHE A 6 -9.18 17.17 13.01
CA PHE A 6 -9.44 17.13 14.45
C PHE A 6 -10.31 15.94 14.86
N ARG A 7 -11.40 15.67 14.11
CA ARG A 7 -12.30 14.54 14.41
C ARG A 7 -11.63 13.18 14.20
N VAL A 8 -10.74 13.07 13.22
CA VAL A 8 -9.95 11.85 12.99
C VAL A 8 -9.04 11.56 14.18
N ASP A 9 -8.33 12.58 14.66
CA ASP A 9 -7.39 12.41 15.78
C ASP A 9 -8.09 12.24 17.14
N SER A 10 -9.19 12.97 17.37
CA SER A 10 -9.88 13.00 18.67
C SER A 10 -10.92 11.91 18.86
N TYR A 11 -11.48 11.37 17.77
CA TYR A 11 -12.59 10.42 17.84
C TYR A 11 -12.34 9.15 17.02
N TYR A 12 -12.15 9.27 15.70
CA TYR A 12 -12.12 8.07 14.84
C TYR A 12 -10.94 7.15 15.15
N LEU A 13 -9.71 7.66 15.17
CA LEU A 13 -8.54 6.83 15.45
C LEU A 13 -8.59 6.21 16.86
N PRO A 14 -8.88 6.95 17.95
CA PRO A 14 -9.05 6.36 19.27
C PRO A 14 -10.17 5.31 19.33
N HIS A 15 -11.30 5.54 18.66
CA HIS A 15 -12.41 4.59 18.64
C HIS A 15 -12.06 3.32 17.86
N GLU A 16 -11.52 3.46 16.64
CA GLU A 16 -11.12 2.33 15.80
C GLU A 16 -10.02 1.48 16.45
N LYS A 17 -9.11 2.12 17.20
CA LYS A 17 -8.10 1.45 18.07
C LYS A 17 -8.68 0.82 19.34
N ASN A 18 -9.99 0.82 19.54
CA ASN A 18 -10.66 0.15 20.66
C ASN A 18 -11.80 -0.78 20.22
N THR A 19 -12.23 -0.73 18.96
CA THR A 19 -13.42 -1.46 18.49
C THR A 19 -13.07 -2.75 17.74
N THR A 20 -12.03 -2.77 16.88
CA THR A 20 -11.75 -3.94 16.03
C THR A 20 -10.41 -4.59 16.34
N THR A 21 -10.43 -5.83 16.84
CA THR A 21 -9.21 -6.54 17.30
C THR A 21 -8.11 -6.62 16.23
N ASN A 22 -8.48 -6.72 14.95
CA ASN A 22 -7.53 -6.78 13.84
C ASN A 22 -6.87 -5.42 13.57
N PHE A 23 -7.64 -4.33 13.56
CA PHE A 23 -7.10 -2.99 13.33
C PHE A 23 -6.15 -2.58 14.46
N ILE A 24 -6.50 -2.87 15.71
CA ILE A 24 -5.66 -2.60 16.89
C ILE A 24 -4.29 -3.25 16.73
N LYS A 25 -4.27 -4.57 16.52
CA LYS A 25 -3.03 -5.34 16.38
C LYS A 25 -2.19 -4.85 15.21
N ALA A 26 -2.84 -4.60 14.07
CA ALA A 26 -2.14 -4.13 12.89
C ALA A 26 -1.56 -2.73 13.09
N TRP A 27 -2.31 -1.83 13.73
CA TRP A 27 -1.86 -0.46 14.01
C TRP A 27 -0.67 -0.46 14.97
N ASP A 28 -0.70 -1.25 16.04
CA ASP A 28 0.42 -1.37 16.98
C ASP A 28 1.68 -1.95 16.32
N ILE A 29 1.52 -2.88 15.38
CA ILE A 29 2.62 -3.39 14.56
C ILE A 29 3.13 -2.29 13.64
N ALA A 30 2.24 -1.55 12.98
CA ALA A 30 2.61 -0.49 12.06
C ALA A 30 3.33 0.67 12.76
N GLU A 31 2.90 1.09 13.95
CA GLU A 31 3.56 2.12 14.75
C GLU A 31 5.03 1.80 15.08
N LYS A 32 5.35 0.51 15.22
CA LYS A 32 6.71 0.03 15.52
C LYS A 32 7.59 -0.11 14.28
N HIS A 33 6.99 -0.26 13.10
CA HIS A 33 7.71 -0.71 11.89
C HIS A 33 7.60 0.21 10.69
N ALA A 34 6.71 1.20 10.74
CA ALA A 34 6.57 2.20 9.71
C ALA A 34 7.88 2.98 9.49
N SER A 35 8.16 3.30 8.23
CA SER A 35 9.31 4.13 7.88
C SER A 35 9.25 5.49 8.57
N ILE A 36 10.41 6.02 8.93
CA ILE A 36 10.52 7.39 9.45
C ILE A 36 9.86 8.34 8.45
N PRO A 37 8.95 9.24 8.88
CA PRO A 37 8.29 10.15 7.98
C PRO A 37 9.28 11.07 7.26
N LYS A 38 9.05 11.26 5.97
CA LYS A 38 9.81 12.18 5.09
C LYS A 38 8.85 12.94 4.19
N HIS A 39 9.37 13.90 3.43
CA HIS A 39 8.61 14.60 2.38
C HIS A 39 7.37 15.33 2.93
N GLY A 40 7.48 15.92 4.12
CA GLY A 40 6.38 16.67 4.76
C GLY A 40 5.34 15.78 5.45
N LEU A 41 5.52 14.46 5.50
CA LEU A 41 4.59 13.56 6.16
C LEU A 41 4.78 13.56 7.69
N GLN A 42 3.73 13.17 8.40
CA GLN A 42 3.74 12.90 9.84
C GLN A 42 3.83 11.38 10.10
N LYS A 43 4.11 11.00 11.35
CA LYS A 43 4.20 9.58 11.74
C LYS A 43 2.94 8.79 11.36
N VAL A 44 1.75 9.36 11.58
CA VAL A 44 0.46 8.72 11.25
C VAL A 44 0.32 8.37 9.77
N HIS A 45 0.88 9.18 8.87
CA HIS A 45 0.90 8.89 7.43
C HIS A 45 1.78 7.68 7.12
N SER A 46 2.99 7.62 7.69
CA SER A 46 3.87 6.46 7.53
C SER A 46 3.23 5.17 8.06
N VAL A 47 2.57 5.25 9.22
CA VAL A 47 1.85 4.12 9.84
C VAL A 47 0.72 3.64 8.93
N SER A 48 -0.08 4.56 8.40
CA SER A 48 -1.19 4.25 7.51
C SER A 48 -0.72 3.63 6.19
N MET A 49 0.35 4.15 5.59
CA MET A 49 0.95 3.53 4.40
C MET A 49 1.56 2.16 4.70
N TYR A 50 2.12 1.94 5.89
CA TYR A 50 2.61 0.64 6.30
C TYR A 50 1.45 -0.37 6.42
N LEU A 51 0.35 0.01 7.07
CA LEU A 51 -0.86 -0.82 7.18
C LEU A 51 -1.38 -1.24 5.81
N TYR A 52 -1.44 -0.29 4.88
CA TYR A 52 -1.95 -0.55 3.53
C TYR A 52 -1.00 -1.38 2.67
N THR A 53 0.32 -1.18 2.77
CA THR A 53 1.28 -1.84 1.86
C THR A 53 1.82 -3.17 2.39
N ASN A 54 1.69 -3.44 3.69
CA ASN A 54 2.28 -4.62 4.30
C ASN A 54 1.25 -5.74 4.53
N ASN A 55 0.95 -6.46 3.46
CA ASN A 55 -0.10 -7.49 3.32
C ASN A 55 0.19 -8.84 3.97
N LYS A 56 0.87 -8.92 5.12
CA LYS A 56 1.08 -10.22 5.77
C LYS A 56 0.03 -10.48 6.84
N PRO A 57 -0.99 -11.33 6.57
CA PRO A 57 -1.76 -11.93 7.65
C PRO A 57 -0.78 -12.71 8.52
N GLN A 58 -0.57 -12.26 9.76
CA GLN A 58 0.05 -13.10 10.78
C GLN A 58 -1.09 -13.85 11.45
N PRO A 59 -1.13 -15.19 11.52
CA PRO A 59 -2.17 -15.87 12.28
C PRO A 59 -2.25 -15.29 13.71
N PRO A 60 -3.43 -14.85 14.21
CA PRO A 60 -4.77 -14.95 13.61
C PRO A 60 -5.25 -13.70 12.83
N SER A 61 -4.43 -12.67 12.65
CA SER A 61 -4.79 -11.41 11.98
C SER A 61 -5.08 -11.59 10.48
N GLU A 62 -6.30 -11.23 10.11
CA GLU A 62 -6.74 -10.99 8.74
C GLU A 62 -5.97 -9.81 8.11
N SER A 63 -6.00 -9.71 6.78
CA SER A 63 -5.24 -8.71 6.04
C SER A 63 -5.97 -7.37 6.06
N ILE A 64 -5.47 -6.39 6.83
CA ILE A 64 -6.04 -5.03 6.85
C ILE A 64 -6.21 -4.45 5.46
N TYR A 65 -5.30 -4.72 4.52
CA TYR A 65 -5.46 -4.28 3.14
C TYR A 65 -6.72 -4.85 2.46
N LEU A 66 -7.04 -6.12 2.70
CA LEU A 66 -8.23 -6.75 2.12
C LEU A 66 -9.48 -6.19 2.80
N ASP A 67 -9.52 -6.20 4.13
CA ASP A 67 -10.68 -5.74 4.91
C ASP A 67 -10.98 -4.26 4.63
N PHE A 68 -9.94 -3.43 4.56
CA PHE A 68 -10.05 -2.01 4.25
C PHE A 68 -10.57 -1.79 2.84
N ASN A 69 -9.97 -2.44 1.83
CA ASN A 69 -10.41 -2.23 0.45
C ASN A 69 -11.83 -2.75 0.20
N GLU A 70 -12.24 -3.83 0.88
CA GLU A 70 -13.61 -4.31 0.83
C GLU A 70 -14.57 -3.32 1.49
N ALA A 71 -14.25 -2.83 2.68
CA ALA A 71 -15.05 -1.81 3.36
C ALA A 71 -15.16 -0.51 2.55
N VAL A 72 -14.10 -0.09 1.85
CA VAL A 72 -14.13 1.09 0.97
C VAL A 72 -14.98 0.82 -0.27
N ARG A 73 -14.85 -0.36 -0.89
CA ARG A 73 -15.65 -0.78 -2.06
C ARG A 73 -17.15 -0.79 -1.76
N GLN A 74 -17.55 -1.26 -0.58
CA GLN A 74 -18.94 -1.28 -0.11
C GLN A 74 -19.41 0.08 0.44
N GLY A 75 -18.47 0.99 0.74
CA GLY A 75 -18.63 2.05 1.73
C GLY A 75 -19.24 3.37 1.27
N SER A 76 -19.66 3.54 0.02
CA SER A 76 -20.31 4.80 -0.40
C SER A 76 -21.62 5.05 0.36
N TYR A 77 -22.31 3.99 0.80
CA TYR A 77 -23.56 4.08 1.58
C TYR A 77 -23.32 4.15 3.10
N GLY A 78 -22.17 3.67 3.59
CA GLY A 78 -21.89 3.48 5.03
C GLY A 78 -20.88 4.46 5.65
N TYR A 79 -20.27 5.36 4.86
CA TYR A 79 -19.22 6.26 5.36
C TYR A 79 -19.68 7.14 6.53
N GLY A 80 -20.97 7.48 6.62
CA GLY A 80 -21.52 8.24 7.75
C GLY A 80 -21.92 7.40 8.97
N THR A 81 -21.96 6.08 8.86
CA THR A 81 -22.62 5.19 9.83
C THR A 81 -21.75 3.98 10.23
N SER A 82 -21.55 3.00 9.34
CA SER A 82 -20.95 1.69 9.65
C SER A 82 -19.51 1.51 9.15
N PHE A 83 -18.96 2.50 8.44
CA PHE A 83 -17.56 2.45 8.00
C PHE A 83 -16.62 2.47 9.21
N GLN A 84 -15.64 1.56 9.23
CA GLN A 84 -14.83 1.27 10.42
C GLN A 84 -13.33 1.61 10.25
N TYR A 85 -13.00 2.35 9.18
CA TYR A 85 -11.63 2.71 8.81
C TYR A 85 -11.50 4.18 8.38
N HIS A 86 -12.26 5.08 9.01
CA HIS A 86 -12.21 6.52 8.74
C HIS A 86 -10.80 7.09 8.89
N SER A 87 -10.08 6.69 9.95
CA SER A 87 -8.74 7.20 10.19
C SER A 87 -7.76 6.75 9.10
N LEU A 88 -7.76 5.45 8.76
CA LEU A 88 -6.89 4.89 7.72
C LEU A 88 -7.20 5.50 6.34
N HIS A 89 -8.48 5.62 5.99
CA HIS A 89 -8.90 6.27 4.74
C HIS A 89 -8.42 7.72 4.67
N PHE A 90 -8.62 8.48 5.76
CA PHE A 90 -8.23 9.88 5.82
C PHE A 90 -6.71 10.05 5.71
N TYR A 91 -5.93 9.36 6.53
CA TYR A 91 -4.48 9.51 6.54
C TYR A 91 -3.82 9.00 5.26
N LEU A 92 -4.34 7.96 4.60
CA LEU A 92 -3.88 7.56 3.26
C LEU A 92 -4.17 8.63 2.22
N THR A 93 -5.38 9.20 2.25
CA THR A 93 -5.76 10.30 1.35
C THR A 93 -4.87 11.52 1.55
N ASP A 94 -4.63 11.90 2.81
CA ASP A 94 -3.80 13.06 3.16
C ASP A 94 -2.34 12.83 2.79
N ALA A 95 -1.81 11.63 3.05
CA ALA A 95 -0.46 11.25 2.66
C ALA A 95 -0.25 11.35 1.14
N ILE A 96 -1.22 10.90 0.35
CA ILE A 96 -1.16 10.97 -1.11
C ILE A 96 -1.16 12.43 -1.57
N LYS A 97 -2.03 13.28 -1.00
CA LYS A 97 -2.06 14.72 -1.30
C LYS A 97 -0.72 15.39 -1.00
N ILE A 98 -0.12 15.12 0.16
CA ILE A 98 1.19 15.67 0.56
C ILE A 98 2.29 15.19 -0.39
N LEU A 99 2.38 13.88 -0.64
CA LEU A 99 3.41 13.32 -1.52
C LEU A 99 3.29 13.85 -2.95
N LYS A 100 2.07 14.05 -3.45
CA LYS A 100 1.80 14.53 -4.81
C LYS A 100 2.34 15.95 -5.05
N GLN A 101 2.46 16.79 -4.02
CA GLN A 101 3.08 18.12 -4.14
C GLN A 101 4.52 18.05 -4.67
N SER A 102 5.26 16.99 -4.30
CA SER A 102 6.63 16.76 -4.77
C SER A 102 6.72 15.75 -5.93
N GLN A 103 5.75 14.84 -6.06
CA GLN A 103 5.70 13.80 -7.08
C GLN A 103 4.74 14.17 -8.21
N THR A 104 5.04 15.22 -8.97
CA THR A 104 4.10 15.81 -9.93
C THR A 104 3.95 15.01 -11.23
N THR A 105 4.96 14.22 -11.63
CA THR A 105 4.97 13.47 -12.90
C THR A 105 3.87 12.41 -12.98
N CYS A 106 3.18 12.33 -14.12
CA CYS A 106 2.34 11.19 -14.47
C CYS A 106 3.19 9.97 -14.82
N ARG A 107 2.64 8.76 -14.66
CA ARG A 107 3.35 7.50 -14.91
C ARG A 107 2.40 6.41 -15.40
N THR A 108 2.92 5.55 -16.26
CA THR A 108 2.28 4.28 -16.58
C THR A 108 2.60 3.25 -15.51
N THR A 109 1.56 2.65 -14.94
CA THR A 109 1.63 1.55 -13.97
C THR A 109 0.74 0.40 -14.41
N TYR A 110 0.89 -0.73 -13.73
CA TYR A 110 0.26 -2.00 -14.06
C TYR A 110 -0.38 -2.60 -12.81
N LEU A 111 -1.65 -2.97 -12.95
CA LEU A 111 -2.41 -3.72 -11.96
C LEU A 111 -2.73 -5.09 -12.55
N ARG A 112 -2.55 -6.14 -11.78
CA ARG A 112 -2.95 -7.51 -12.12
C ARG A 112 -3.89 -8.02 -11.04
N THR A 113 -4.94 -8.73 -11.43
CA THR A 113 -5.93 -9.31 -10.51
C THR A 113 -6.42 -10.67 -11.02
N ASN A 114 -6.99 -11.46 -10.10
CA ASN A 114 -7.77 -12.67 -10.41
C ASN A 114 -9.29 -12.40 -10.51
N VAL A 115 -9.67 -11.15 -10.78
CA VAL A 115 -11.07 -10.70 -10.83
C VAL A 115 -11.41 -10.31 -12.25
N THR A 116 -12.54 -10.76 -12.77
CA THR A 116 -13.06 -10.37 -14.10
C THR A 116 -13.83 -9.07 -14.01
N PHE A 117 -13.67 -8.22 -15.03
CA PHE A 117 -14.42 -6.96 -15.20
C PHE A 117 -15.30 -7.05 -16.45
N ASP A 118 -16.33 -6.21 -16.50
CA ASP A 118 -17.15 -6.06 -17.70
C ASP A 118 -16.28 -5.66 -18.90
N GLN A 119 -16.50 -6.32 -20.04
CA GLN A 119 -15.74 -6.13 -21.27
C GLN A 119 -16.45 -5.19 -22.24
N ASP A 120 -17.76 -4.96 -22.07
CA ASP A 120 -18.54 -4.00 -22.88
C ASP A 120 -18.40 -2.58 -22.30
N VAL A 121 -17.16 -2.11 -22.16
CA VAL A 121 -16.84 -0.82 -21.49
C VAL A 121 -15.88 0.05 -22.30
N VAL A 122 -15.67 -0.27 -23.57
CA VAL A 122 -14.86 0.56 -24.46
C VAL A 122 -15.45 1.98 -24.54
N ASN A 123 -14.60 3.00 -24.35
CA ASN A 123 -14.98 4.42 -24.30
C ASN A 123 -15.93 4.81 -23.16
N LYS A 124 -16.13 3.96 -22.14
CA LYS A 124 -16.88 4.31 -20.93
C LYS A 124 -15.94 4.79 -19.82
N GLU A 125 -16.42 5.69 -18.98
CA GLU A 125 -15.68 6.10 -17.78
C GLU A 125 -15.74 4.99 -16.72
N MET A 126 -14.61 4.71 -16.08
CA MET A 126 -14.54 3.80 -14.95
C MET A 126 -13.87 4.47 -13.75
N ARG A 127 -14.29 4.06 -12.55
CA ARG A 127 -13.59 4.34 -11.29
C ARG A 127 -13.46 3.05 -10.53
N PHE A 128 -12.32 2.84 -9.89
CA PHE A 128 -12.14 1.66 -9.04
C PHE A 128 -13.00 1.76 -7.78
N GLY A 129 -13.20 2.97 -7.24
CA GLY A 129 -13.99 3.18 -6.03
C GLY A 129 -13.29 2.74 -4.74
N TYR A 130 -11.98 2.48 -4.80
CA TYR A 130 -11.12 2.17 -3.67
C TYR A 130 -9.66 2.47 -4.04
N PHE A 131 -8.76 2.41 -3.07
CA PHE A 131 -7.34 2.62 -3.30
C PHE A 131 -6.76 1.49 -4.15
N VAL A 132 -6.01 1.81 -5.21
CA VAL A 132 -5.42 0.80 -6.09
C VAL A 132 -3.91 0.77 -5.91
N SER A 133 -3.38 -0.39 -5.53
CA SER A 133 -1.94 -0.67 -5.58
C SER A 133 -1.54 -1.15 -6.97
N SER A 134 -0.63 -0.43 -7.64
CA SER A 134 -0.11 -0.80 -8.96
C SER A 134 1.42 -0.70 -9.00
N SER A 135 2.03 -1.34 -10.00
CA SER A 135 3.48 -1.46 -10.16
C SER A 135 3.97 -0.82 -11.46
N ILE A 136 5.24 -0.44 -11.53
CA ILE A 136 5.88 -0.05 -12.81
C ILE A 136 6.25 -1.25 -13.69
N HIS A 137 6.04 -2.48 -13.20
CA HIS A 137 6.39 -3.72 -13.91
C HIS A 137 5.14 -4.52 -14.24
N LYS A 138 5.03 -4.95 -15.51
CA LYS A 138 3.98 -5.87 -15.99
C LYS A 138 4.13 -7.30 -15.44
N THR A 139 5.31 -7.64 -14.93
CA THR A 139 5.76 -9.02 -14.65
C THR A 139 5.56 -9.46 -13.19
N LEU A 140 4.65 -8.84 -12.45
CA LEU A 140 4.32 -9.26 -11.08
C LEU A 140 3.21 -10.32 -11.08
N TYR A 141 3.52 -11.50 -11.62
CA TYR A 141 2.53 -12.56 -11.86
C TYR A 141 1.86 -13.10 -10.60
N ASP A 142 2.49 -12.95 -9.44
CA ASP A 142 1.94 -13.37 -8.13
C ASP A 142 0.61 -12.68 -7.77
N PHE A 143 0.26 -11.57 -8.43
CA PHE A 143 -0.99 -10.83 -8.22
C PHE A 143 -2.14 -11.27 -9.14
N GLY A 144 -1.89 -12.24 -10.02
CA GLY A 144 -2.89 -12.81 -10.91
C GLY A 144 -2.67 -12.50 -12.39
N ASP A 145 -3.56 -13.02 -13.23
CA ASP A 145 -3.51 -12.90 -14.68
C ASP A 145 -4.88 -12.82 -15.36
N THR A 146 -5.98 -12.81 -14.60
CA THR A 146 -7.35 -12.79 -15.14
C THR A 146 -7.72 -11.43 -15.75
N SER A 147 -7.43 -10.33 -15.06
CA SER A 147 -7.59 -8.98 -15.61
C SER A 147 -6.37 -8.13 -15.29
N CYS A 148 -5.82 -7.51 -16.33
CA CYS A 148 -4.60 -6.74 -16.25
C CYS A 148 -4.84 -5.34 -16.81
N PHE A 149 -4.48 -4.32 -16.05
CA PHE A 149 -4.67 -2.93 -16.43
C PHE A 149 -3.31 -2.29 -16.72
N GLU A 150 -3.23 -1.57 -17.82
CA GLU A 150 -2.21 -0.56 -18.06
C GLU A 150 -2.82 0.81 -17.74
N ILE A 151 -2.33 1.45 -16.68
CA ILE A 151 -2.92 2.65 -16.11
C ILE A 151 -1.94 3.81 -16.31
N ASN A 152 -2.32 4.80 -17.11
CA ASN A 152 -1.62 6.08 -17.11
C ASN A 152 -2.22 6.98 -16.02
N THR A 153 -1.49 7.18 -14.92
CA THR A 153 -1.98 7.92 -13.76
C THR A 153 -1.17 9.20 -13.51
N CYS A 154 -1.88 10.31 -13.34
CA CYS A 154 -1.33 11.57 -12.85
C CYS A 154 -1.59 11.79 -11.36
N PHE A 155 -2.40 10.96 -10.71
CA PHE A 155 -2.78 11.12 -9.30
C PHE A 155 -2.08 10.12 -8.37
N GLY A 156 -1.46 9.08 -8.95
CA GLY A 156 -0.70 8.09 -8.20
C GLY A 156 0.59 8.66 -7.59
N VAL A 157 0.94 8.17 -6.40
CA VAL A 157 2.20 8.48 -5.71
C VAL A 157 3.04 7.24 -5.48
N ASN A 158 4.36 7.37 -5.59
CA ASN A 158 5.30 6.30 -5.35
C ASN A 158 5.54 6.11 -3.85
N LEU A 159 5.20 4.93 -3.33
CA LEU A 159 5.36 4.56 -1.93
C LEU A 159 6.53 3.62 -1.63
N THR A 160 7.46 3.42 -2.58
CA THR A 160 8.57 2.47 -2.42
C THR A 160 9.36 2.69 -1.12
N TYR A 161 9.54 3.95 -0.68
CA TYR A 161 10.24 4.27 0.57
C TYR A 161 9.46 3.84 1.84
N TYR A 162 8.14 3.82 1.74
CA TYR A 162 7.22 3.47 2.83
C TYR A 162 6.85 1.98 2.82
N SER A 163 7.20 1.24 1.77
CA SER A 163 7.08 -0.22 1.69
C SER A 163 8.35 -0.91 2.21
N VAL A 164 8.22 -1.91 3.09
CA VAL A 164 9.36 -2.57 3.76
C VAL A 164 9.59 -4.00 3.25
N PHE A 165 10.79 -4.27 2.74
CA PHE A 165 11.23 -5.59 2.32
C PHE A 165 12.56 -5.96 2.97
N LYS A 166 12.72 -7.23 3.38
CA LYS A 166 14.01 -7.79 3.82
C LYS A 166 14.52 -8.77 2.77
N VAL A 167 15.80 -8.68 2.45
CA VAL A 167 16.50 -9.72 1.70
C VAL A 167 16.60 -10.98 2.55
N THR A 168 16.00 -12.07 2.10
CA THR A 168 16.07 -13.39 2.75
C THR A 168 17.08 -14.32 2.11
N ASN A 169 17.44 -14.10 0.85
CA ASN A 169 18.43 -14.90 0.15
C ASN A 169 19.15 -14.07 -0.92
N ILE A 170 20.40 -14.42 -1.21
CA ILE A 170 21.18 -13.87 -2.31
C ILE A 170 21.86 -15.05 -3.00
N GLN A 171 21.60 -15.24 -4.29
CA GLN A 171 22.22 -16.28 -5.09
C GLN A 171 22.99 -15.65 -6.25
N THR A 172 24.17 -16.19 -6.55
CA THR A 172 25.02 -15.73 -7.66
C THR A 172 25.14 -16.82 -8.71
N LYS A 173 25.30 -16.42 -9.98
CA LYS A 173 25.49 -17.39 -11.09
C LYS A 173 26.68 -18.33 -10.91
N SER A 174 27.70 -17.90 -10.15
CA SER A 174 28.84 -18.75 -9.78
C SER A 174 28.46 -19.90 -8.86
N ALA A 175 27.41 -19.74 -8.04
CA ALA A 175 26.92 -20.78 -7.12
C ALA A 175 25.76 -21.58 -7.72
N VAL A 176 24.96 -20.98 -8.61
CA VAL A 176 23.82 -21.63 -9.28
C VAL A 176 23.82 -21.23 -10.75
N SER A 177 24.25 -22.15 -11.63
CA SER A 177 24.50 -21.89 -13.06
C SER A 177 23.26 -21.41 -13.84
N ASN A 178 22.07 -21.87 -13.47
CA ASN A 178 20.80 -21.56 -14.15
C ASN A 178 20.04 -20.34 -13.60
N LEU A 179 20.70 -19.42 -12.89
CA LEU A 179 20.01 -18.21 -12.43
C LEU A 179 19.64 -17.27 -13.58
N TRP A 180 18.48 -16.62 -13.47
CA TRP A 180 17.97 -15.68 -14.47
C TRP A 180 18.69 -14.31 -14.45
N CYS A 181 19.51 -14.04 -13.44
CA CYS A 181 20.34 -12.84 -13.33
C CYS A 181 21.71 -13.18 -12.73
N LYS A 182 22.72 -12.31 -12.91
CA LYS A 182 24.08 -12.52 -12.35
C LYS A 182 24.05 -12.68 -10.83
N VAL A 183 23.18 -11.90 -10.17
CA VAL A 183 22.87 -11.99 -8.74
C VAL A 183 21.36 -11.85 -8.58
N VAL A 184 20.73 -12.79 -7.87
CA VAL A 184 19.29 -12.79 -7.58
C VAL A 184 19.11 -12.57 -6.08
N TYR A 185 18.36 -11.52 -5.72
CA TYR A 185 17.96 -11.24 -4.34
C TYR A 185 16.53 -11.72 -4.12
N THR A 186 16.34 -12.67 -3.20
CA THR A 186 14.99 -13.04 -2.75
C THR A 186 14.60 -12.11 -1.63
N LEU A 187 13.49 -11.40 -1.80
CA LEU A 187 12.93 -10.50 -0.80
C LEU A 187 11.73 -11.15 -0.11
N LYS A 188 11.59 -10.91 1.18
CA LYS A 188 10.39 -11.22 1.96
C LYS A 188 9.94 -9.94 2.62
N SER A 189 8.67 -9.56 2.45
CA SER A 189 8.07 -8.48 3.25
C SER A 189 8.32 -8.76 4.73
N THR A 190 8.77 -7.75 5.49
CA THR A 190 9.07 -7.88 6.91
C THR A 190 8.19 -7.03 7.79
N GLY A 191 7.53 -7.72 8.73
CA GLY A 191 6.85 -7.15 9.89
C GLY A 191 7.76 -6.62 11.00
N LYS A 192 9.08 -6.42 10.76
CA LYS A 192 10.05 -5.91 11.75
C LYS A 192 11.11 -5.01 11.10
N TRP A 193 11.34 -3.83 11.68
CA TRP A 193 12.51 -2.99 11.40
C TRP A 193 13.47 -3.07 12.59
N LYS A 194 14.71 -3.45 12.34
CA LYS A 194 15.85 -3.13 13.21
C LYS A 194 16.63 -2.01 12.54
N LYS A 195 17.38 -1.23 13.31
CA LYS A 195 18.34 -0.21 12.81
C LYS A 195 19.35 -0.92 11.88
N LEU A 196 19.07 -0.96 10.58
CA LEU A 196 19.94 -1.63 9.60
C LEU A 196 21.06 -0.66 9.23
N ASN A 197 22.31 -1.13 9.29
CA ASN A 197 23.45 -0.44 8.70
C ASN A 197 23.26 -0.41 7.18
N CYS A 198 22.69 0.67 6.65
CA CYS A 198 22.36 0.86 5.24
C CYS A 198 23.61 1.06 4.36
N LYS A 199 24.43 0.01 4.19
CA LYS A 199 25.53 -0.02 3.20
C LYS A 199 25.19 -0.76 1.90
N LEU A 200 23.91 -0.79 1.50
CA LEU A 200 23.52 -1.16 0.13
C LEU A 200 22.43 -0.20 -0.39
N VAL A 201 22.86 0.78 -1.18
CA VAL A 201 22.04 1.61 -2.09
C VAL A 201 22.59 1.28 -3.49
N PRO A 202 21.77 0.97 -4.52
CA PRO A 202 20.51 1.64 -4.87
C PRO A 202 19.29 0.71 -5.05
N LYS A 203 18.25 1.01 -4.26
CA LYS A 203 16.80 0.76 -4.45
C LYS A 203 16.41 -0.61 -5.02
N LEU A 204 16.17 -1.57 -4.14
CA LEU A 204 15.38 -2.77 -4.45
C LEU A 204 14.00 -2.34 -4.95
N ILE A 205 13.69 -2.70 -6.20
CA ILE A 205 12.50 -2.28 -6.92
C ILE A 205 11.39 -3.28 -6.66
N GLN A 206 10.32 -2.83 -6.00
CA GLN A 206 8.94 -3.13 -6.35
C GLN A 206 8.09 -2.01 -5.75
N LYS A 207 7.55 -1.17 -6.63
CA LYS A 207 7.05 0.16 -6.30
C LYS A 207 5.54 0.10 -6.19
N VAL A 208 5.00 0.23 -4.98
CA VAL A 208 3.56 0.41 -4.77
C VAL A 208 3.20 1.85 -5.13
N PHE A 209 2.38 2.01 -6.15
CA PHE A 209 1.67 3.25 -6.41
C PHE A 209 0.26 3.11 -5.90
N ILE A 210 -0.14 3.98 -4.97
CA ILE A 210 -1.55 4.10 -4.59
C ILE A 210 -2.18 5.17 -5.48
N CYS A 211 -3.19 4.78 -6.24
CA CYS A 211 -4.08 5.73 -6.91
C CYS A 211 -5.40 5.84 -6.15
N ILE A 212 -5.89 7.08 -6.00
CA ILE A 212 -7.26 7.37 -5.58
C ILE A 212 -8.02 7.77 -6.85
N PHE A 213 -9.10 7.06 -7.17
CA PHE A 213 -10.01 7.39 -8.27
C PHE A 213 -11.46 7.23 -7.82
#